data_AF-A0A7W3SXA7-F1
#
_entry.id   AF-A0A7W3SXA7-F1
#
_cell.length_a   1.000
_cell.length_b   1.000
_cell.length_c   1.000
_cell.angle_alpha   90.00
_cell.angle_beta   90.00
_cell.angle_gamma   90.00
#
_symmetry.space_group_name_H-M   'P 1'
#
loop_
_entity.id
_entity.type
_entity.pdbx_description
1 polymer ?
#
loop_
_entity_poly.entity_id
_entity_poly.type
_entity_poly.pdbx_seq_one_letter_code
_entity_poly.pdbx_strand_id
1 'polypeptide(L)'
;MMHVGLNLKDVYEDLDPLSAYFFKIGAHGLVCFHGRNYSIKQRLTAEQTSKLISNPVYYRISTNCYVNLNQIYDIRDHVILFRDETHGIKTINVPRRNLEQIKTLLRSSNRRINGVDQVV
;
A
#
# COMPACT_ATOMS: atom_id res chain seq x y z
N MET A 1 -12.28 10.84 37.20
CA MET A 1 -11.38 9.79 36.67
C MET A 1 -12.21 8.92 35.75
N MET A 2 -12.16 9.16 34.44
CA MET A 2 -13.02 8.48 33.46
C MET A 2 -12.20 7.40 32.75
N HIS A 3 -12.52 6.14 33.01
CA HIS A 3 -12.02 5.02 32.22
C HIS A 3 -12.80 5.00 30.90
N VAL A 4 -12.33 5.75 29.91
CA VAL A 4 -12.79 5.60 28.53
C VAL A 4 -12.11 4.35 27.98
N GLY A 5 -12.75 3.20 28.20
CA GLY A 5 -12.50 2.01 27.41
C GLY A 5 -13.06 2.26 26.02
N LEU A 6 -12.26 2.88 25.13
CA LEU A 6 -12.57 2.94 23.71
C LEU A 6 -12.79 1.51 23.25
N ASN A 7 -14.03 1.19 22.95
CA ASN A 7 -14.43 -0.07 22.38
C ASN A 7 -13.83 -0.13 20.97
N LEU A 8 -12.59 -0.64 20.87
CA LEU A 8 -11.82 -0.79 19.63
C LEU A 8 -12.48 -1.73 18.60
N LYS A 9 -13.67 -2.29 18.87
CA LYS A 9 -14.30 -3.28 18.00
C LYS A 9 -15.07 -2.70 16.81
N ASP A 10 -15.46 -1.42 16.82
CA ASP A 10 -16.34 -0.87 15.78
C ASP A 10 -15.68 0.14 14.82
N VAL A 11 -14.38 0.41 14.95
CA VAL A 11 -13.67 1.35 14.03
C VAL A 11 -13.09 0.61 12.80
N TYR A 12 -13.10 -0.72 12.80
CA TYR A 12 -12.30 -1.52 11.86
C TYR A 12 -13.11 -2.36 10.85
N GLU A 13 -14.44 -2.30 10.88
CA GLU A 13 -15.28 -2.91 9.83
C GLU A 13 -15.31 -2.07 8.53
N ASP A 14 -14.92 -0.80 8.59
CA ASP A 14 -14.98 0.15 7.45
C ASP A 14 -13.59 0.49 6.87
N LEU A 15 -12.55 -0.26 7.22
CA LEU A 15 -11.24 -0.10 6.58
C LEU A 15 -11.29 -0.69 5.19
N ASP A 16 -11.72 0.13 4.24
CA ASP A 16 -11.60 -0.14 2.82
C ASP A 16 -10.13 -0.49 2.53
N PRO A 17 -9.81 -1.75 2.22
CA PRO A 17 -8.44 -2.15 2.00
C PRO A 17 -7.85 -1.43 0.80
N LEU A 18 -8.63 -0.79 -0.09
CA LEU A 18 -8.12 0.02 -1.21
C LEU A 18 -7.59 1.40 -0.77
N SER A 19 -7.89 1.84 0.46
CA SER A 19 -7.37 3.09 1.03
C SER A 19 -5.92 2.99 1.52
N ALA A 20 -5.41 1.77 1.72
CA ALA A 20 -4.03 1.54 2.13
C ALA A 20 -3.06 1.77 0.96
N TYR A 21 -1.91 2.39 1.26
CA TYR A 21 -0.82 2.60 0.30
C TYR A 21 -0.04 1.31 0.05
N PHE A 22 0.23 0.55 1.11
CA PHE A 22 0.83 -0.76 1.02
C PHE A 22 0.46 -1.57 2.26
N PHE A 23 0.68 -2.87 2.21
CA PHE A 23 0.59 -3.72 3.38
C PHE A 23 1.72 -4.72 3.44
N LYS A 24 2.00 -5.19 4.67
CA LYS A 24 2.96 -6.24 4.95
C LYS A 24 2.31 -7.41 5.66
N ILE A 25 2.55 -8.61 5.16
CA ILE A 25 2.10 -9.86 5.78
C ILE A 25 3.17 -10.30 6.80
N GLY A 26 2.76 -10.42 8.05
CA GLY A 26 3.54 -10.99 9.14
C GLY A 26 3.18 -12.44 9.41
N ALA A 27 3.69 -12.97 10.51
CA ALA A 27 3.39 -14.33 10.94
C ALA A 27 1.91 -14.50 11.32
N HIS A 28 1.42 -15.74 11.19
CA HIS A 28 0.09 -16.15 11.67
C HIS A 28 -1.08 -15.28 11.19
N GLY A 29 -1.05 -14.81 9.95
CA GLY A 29 -2.13 -14.01 9.35
C GLY A 29 -2.20 -12.56 9.85
N LEU A 30 -1.19 -12.08 10.57
CA LEU A 30 -1.11 -10.66 10.93
C LEU A 30 -0.75 -9.83 9.69
N VAL A 31 -1.54 -8.83 9.35
CA VAL A 31 -1.30 -7.92 8.23
C VAL A 31 -1.18 -6.50 8.76
N CYS A 32 -0.10 -5.83 8.38
CA CYS A 32 0.16 -4.42 8.73
C CYS A 32 -0.20 -3.55 7.53
N PHE A 33 -1.31 -2.83 7.61
CA PHE A 33 -1.75 -1.85 6.62
C PHE A 33 -1.14 -0.49 6.91
N HIS A 34 -0.73 0.18 5.85
CA HIS A 34 -0.06 1.46 5.90
C HIS A 34 -0.79 2.43 4.99
N GLY A 35 -1.54 3.36 5.55
CA GLY A 35 -2.34 4.31 4.79
C GLY A 35 -1.93 5.76 5.04
N ARG A 36 -2.84 6.64 4.64
CA ARG A 36 -2.65 8.09 4.58
C ARG A 36 -2.21 8.72 5.91
N ASN A 37 -2.91 8.42 6.99
CA ASN A 37 -2.61 8.92 8.35
C ASN A 37 -2.61 7.80 9.40
N TYR A 38 -2.37 6.55 8.99
CA TYR A 38 -2.46 5.41 9.89
C TYR A 38 -1.47 4.30 9.55
N SER A 39 -1.17 3.49 10.57
CA SER A 39 -0.60 2.15 10.42
C SER A 39 -1.35 1.21 11.36
N ILE A 40 -2.03 0.22 10.79
CA ILE A 40 -2.95 -0.65 11.52
C ILE A 40 -2.51 -2.09 11.34
N LYS A 41 -2.52 -2.85 12.43
CA LYS A 41 -2.27 -4.29 12.41
C LYS A 41 -3.60 -5.01 12.58
N GLN A 42 -3.93 -5.90 11.65
CA GLN A 42 -5.14 -6.68 11.68
C GLN A 42 -4.82 -8.14 11.39
N ARG A 43 -5.44 -9.05 12.13
CA ARG A 43 -5.31 -10.48 11.83
C ARG A 43 -6.38 -10.87 10.83
N LEU A 44 -5.96 -11.39 9.68
CA LEU A 44 -6.83 -11.86 8.62
C LEU A 44 -6.88 -13.39 8.64
N THR A 45 -8.01 -13.94 8.21
CA THR A 45 -8.10 -15.36 7.89
C THR A 45 -7.33 -15.66 6.60
N ALA A 46 -7.09 -16.95 6.32
CA ALA A 46 -6.46 -17.38 5.08
C ALA A 46 -7.25 -16.92 3.83
N GLU A 47 -8.58 -17.04 3.86
CA GLU A 47 -9.45 -16.56 2.78
C GLU A 47 -9.36 -15.04 2.58
N GLN A 48 -9.43 -14.25 3.65
CA GLN A 48 -9.33 -12.79 3.55
C GLN A 48 -7.96 -12.36 3.01
N THR A 49 -6.90 -13.02 3.47
CA THR A 49 -5.54 -12.78 2.97
C THR A 49 -5.43 -13.14 1.49
N SER A 50 -5.96 -14.29 1.08
CA SER A 50 -5.97 -14.76 -0.31
C SER A 50 -6.70 -13.77 -1.23
N LYS A 51 -7.88 -13.31 -0.82
CA LYS A 51 -8.66 -12.29 -1.53
C LYS A 51 -7.90 -10.97 -1.66
N LEU A 52 -7.23 -10.55 -0.59
CA LEU A 52 -6.43 -9.32 -0.57
C LEU A 52 -5.23 -9.39 -1.54
N ILE A 53 -4.44 -10.47 -1.50
CA ILE A 53 -3.26 -10.61 -2.36
C ILE A 53 -3.57 -10.92 -3.82
N SER A 54 -4.80 -11.38 -4.12
CA SER A 54 -5.26 -11.64 -5.48
C SER A 54 -5.84 -10.39 -6.16
N ASN A 55 -5.98 -9.28 -5.44
CA ASN A 55 -6.54 -8.07 -5.98
C ASN A 55 -5.53 -7.39 -6.95
N PRO A 56 -5.90 -7.12 -8.21
CA PRO A 56 -4.99 -6.61 -9.24
C PRO A 56 -4.45 -5.21 -8.97
N VAL A 57 -5.07 -4.43 -8.06
CA VAL A 57 -4.53 -3.12 -7.67
C VAL A 57 -3.26 -3.25 -6.83
N TYR A 58 -3.01 -4.44 -6.26
CA TYR A 58 -1.87 -4.72 -5.42
C TYR A 58 -0.76 -5.46 -6.18
N TYR A 59 0.44 -4.89 -6.14
CA TYR A 59 1.62 -5.49 -6.72
C TYR A 59 2.59 -5.97 -5.63
N ARG A 60 3.03 -7.23 -5.72
CA ARG A 60 3.98 -7.82 -4.77
C ARG A 60 5.40 -7.36 -5.08
N ILE A 61 6.01 -6.61 -4.17
CA ILE A 61 7.40 -6.11 -4.33
C ILE A 61 8.44 -6.97 -3.59
N SER A 62 7.99 -7.81 -2.65
CA SER A 62 8.84 -8.76 -1.92
C SER A 62 7.98 -9.88 -1.33
N THR A 63 8.59 -10.85 -0.65
CA THR A 63 7.91 -12.05 -0.13
C THR A 63 6.64 -11.72 0.65
N ASN A 64 6.61 -10.60 1.37
CA ASN A 64 5.50 -10.25 2.23
C ASN A 64 5.05 -8.80 2.12
N CYS A 65 5.41 -8.08 1.05
CA CYS A 65 5.05 -6.67 0.89
C CYS A 65 4.34 -6.42 -0.43
N TYR A 66 3.21 -5.73 -0.35
CA TYR A 66 2.33 -5.45 -1.47
C TYR A 66 2.04 -3.96 -1.52
N VAL A 67 2.23 -3.35 -2.68
CA VAL A 67 1.99 -1.91 -2.90
C VAL A 67 0.71 -1.71 -3.69
N ASN A 68 -0.09 -0.73 -3.28
CA ASN A 68 -1.29 -0.35 -4.01
C ASN A 68 -0.88 0.54 -5.18
N LEU A 69 -1.00 0.01 -6.39
CA LEU A 69 -0.70 0.74 -7.61
C LEU A 69 -1.52 2.01 -7.68
N ASN A 70 -2.80 1.97 -7.31
CA ASN A 70 -3.74 3.10 -7.35
C ASN A 70 -3.39 4.25 -6.39
N GLN A 71 -2.48 4.04 -5.45
CA GLN A 71 -2.09 5.07 -4.48
C GLN A 71 -0.68 5.65 -4.75
N ILE A 72 0.00 5.20 -5.81
CA ILE A 72 1.31 5.75 -6.21
C ILE A 72 1.13 7.20 -6.65
N TYR A 73 1.84 8.11 -5.99
CA TYR A 73 1.92 9.52 -6.34
C TYR A 73 3.07 9.79 -7.33
N ASP A 74 4.26 9.27 -7.02
CA ASP A 74 5.49 9.51 -7.79
C ASP A 74 6.47 8.34 -7.59
N ILE A 75 7.41 8.19 -8.52
CA ILE A 75 8.50 7.21 -8.46
C ILE A 75 9.83 7.95 -8.66
N ARG A 76 10.69 7.92 -7.64
CA ARG A 76 12.02 8.55 -7.68
C ARG A 76 13.09 7.48 -7.45
N ASP A 77 13.97 7.29 -8.42
CA ASP A 77 15.04 6.28 -8.38
C ASP A 77 14.50 4.85 -8.09
N HIS A 78 14.66 4.36 -6.85
CA HIS A 78 14.20 3.05 -6.37
C HIS A 78 13.13 3.15 -5.28
N VAL A 79 12.47 4.31 -5.19
CA VAL A 79 11.50 4.63 -4.15
C VAL A 79 10.15 4.98 -4.76
N ILE A 80 9.09 4.33 -4.27
CA ILE A 80 7.70 4.74 -4.54
C ILE A 80 7.28 5.74 -3.46
N LEU A 81 6.69 6.85 -3.89
CA LEU A 81 6.06 7.85 -3.04
C LEU A 81 4.54 7.68 -3.13
N PHE A 82 3.86 7.67 -1.99
CA PHE A 82 2.39 7.60 -1.91
C PHE A 82 1.74 8.95 -1.53
N ARG A 83 2.56 9.95 -1.22
CA ARG A 83 2.17 11.33 -0.92
C ARG A 83 3.26 12.28 -1.38
N ASP A 84 2.86 13.52 -1.63
CA ASP A 84 3.77 14.64 -1.83
C ASP A 84 4.33 15.16 -0.49
N GLU A 85 5.31 16.05 -0.59
CA GLU A 85 6.10 16.55 0.53
C GLU A 85 5.30 17.46 1.47
N THR A 86 4.24 18.13 0.98
CA THR A 86 3.40 19.03 1.78
C THR A 86 2.51 18.28 2.77
N HIS A 87 2.10 17.06 2.41
CA HIS A 87 1.25 16.21 3.25
C HIS A 87 2.06 15.18 4.05
N GLY A 88 3.39 15.23 4.02
CA GLY A 88 4.24 14.24 4.66
C GLY A 88 4.48 13.02 3.78
N ILE A 89 5.75 12.66 3.66
CA ILE A 89 6.25 11.65 2.75
C ILE A 89 5.98 10.25 3.33
N LYS A 90 5.28 9.41 2.56
CA LYS A 90 5.18 7.97 2.84
C LYS A 90 5.78 7.22 1.67
N THR A 91 6.88 6.54 1.91
CA THR A 91 7.71 5.92 0.87
C THR A 91 7.95 4.44 1.13
N ILE A 92 8.29 3.73 0.06
CA ILE A 92 8.82 2.37 0.15
C ILE A 92 9.89 2.12 -0.91
N ASN A 93 10.99 1.50 -0.50
CA ASN A 93 12.02 1.03 -1.40
C ASN A 93 11.52 -0.19 -2.18
N VAL A 94 11.80 -0.21 -3.48
CA VAL A 94 11.37 -1.27 -4.39
C VAL A 94 12.58 -1.74 -5.20
N PRO A 95 12.82 -3.07 -5.29
CA PRO A 95 13.87 -3.60 -6.15
C PRO A 95 13.70 -3.13 -7.61
N ARG A 96 14.79 -2.78 -8.28
CA ARG A 96 14.78 -2.23 -9.65
C ARG A 96 13.91 -3.05 -10.61
N ARG A 97 14.02 -4.38 -10.60
CA ARG A 97 13.20 -5.27 -11.45
C ARG A 97 11.69 -5.06 -11.22
N ASN A 98 11.26 -5.00 -9.97
CA ASN A 98 9.87 -4.77 -9.60
C ASN A 98 9.41 -3.38 -10.01
N LEU A 99 10.29 -2.37 -9.87
CA LEU A 99 9.96 -1.01 -10.27
C LEU A 99 9.70 -0.88 -11.78
N GLU A 100 10.53 -1.51 -12.60
CA GLU A 100 10.34 -1.50 -14.06
C GLU A 100 9.01 -2.17 -14.46
N GLN A 101 8.63 -3.27 -13.78
CA GLN A 101 7.33 -3.89 -13.98
C GLN A 101 6.18 -2.98 -13.56
N ILE A 102 6.29 -2.31 -12.41
CA ILE A 102 5.28 -1.35 -11.95
C ILE A 102 5.12 -0.20 -12.94
N LYS A 103 6.21 0.36 -13.46
CA LYS A 103 6.15 1.42 -14.49
C LYS A 103 5.40 0.94 -15.74
N THR A 104 5.69 -0.27 -16.23
CA THR A 104 4.97 -0.86 -17.37
C THR A 104 3.48 -0.97 -17.11
N LEU A 105 3.08 -1.48 -15.93
CA LEU A 105 1.68 -1.58 -15.54
C LEU A 105 0.99 -0.21 -15.48
N LEU A 106 1.64 0.80 -14.90
CA LEU A 106 1.09 2.15 -14.80
C LEU A 106 0.89 2.83 -16.16
N ARG A 107 1.82 2.61 -17.11
CA ARG A 107 1.71 3.10 -18.49
C ARG A 107 0.53 2.44 -19.22
N SER A 108 0.37 1.12 -19.08
CA SER A 108 -0.76 0.38 -19.66
C SER A 108 -2.11 0.82 -19.11
N SER A 109 -2.17 1.27 -17.85
CA SER A 109 -3.38 1.80 -17.22
C SER A 109 -3.71 3.26 -17.60
N ASN A 110 -3.00 3.85 -18.58
CA ASN A 110 -3.12 5.25 -19.02
C ASN A 110 -3.06 6.27 -17.87
N ARG A 111 -2.34 5.93 -16.80
CA ARG A 111 -2.29 6.73 -15.59
C ARG A 111 -1.13 7.71 -15.65
N ARG A 112 -1.45 9.01 -15.63
CA ARG A 112 -0.44 10.06 -15.48
C ARG A 112 0.07 10.07 -14.04
N ILE A 113 1.20 9.43 -13.83
CA ILE A 113 2.03 9.65 -12.63
C ILE A 113 3.09 10.69 -12.98
N ASN A 114 3.22 11.70 -12.13
CA ASN A 114 4.33 12.64 -12.23
C ASN A 114 5.63 11.81 -12.13
N GLY A 115 6.58 11.99 -13.04
CA GLY A 115 7.89 11.30 -13.00
C GLY A 115 8.15 10.18 -14.01
N VAL A 116 7.16 9.60 -14.69
CA VAL A 116 7.41 8.64 -15.81
C VAL A 116 7.47 9.28 -17.19
N ASP A 117 7.21 10.58 -17.29
CA ASP A 117 7.28 11.35 -18.54
C ASP A 117 8.67 11.99 -18.77
N GLN A 118 9.69 11.59 -18.00
CA GLN A 118 11.07 12.05 -18.18
C GLN A 118 11.98 10.90 -18.66
N VAL A 119 11.63 10.29 -19.78
CA VAL A 119 12.63 9.66 -20.66
C VAL A 119 12.23 10.00 -22.09
N VAL A 120 13.14 10.74 -22.72
CA VAL A 120 13.19 11.23 -24.12
C VAL A 120 12.63 10.23 -25.13
#